data_AF-A0A538LZR2-F1
#
_entry.id   AF-A0A538LZR2-F1
#
_cell.length_a   1.000
_cell.length_b   1.000
_cell.length_c   1.000
_cell.angle_alpha   90.00
_cell.angle_beta   90.00
_cell.angle_gamma   90.00
#
_symmetry.space_group_name_H-M   'P 1'
#
loop_
_entity.id
_entity.type
_entity.pdbx_description
1 polymer ?
#
loop_
_entity_poly.entity_id
_entity_poly.type
_entity_poly.pdbx_seq_one_letter_code
_entity_poly.pdbx_strand_id
1 'polypeptide(L)'
;MVASTLTTNLAILVLAGFIGFVVISRVPNTLHTPLMSGTNAIHGIVLLGGLLIVGLSGNGTFNKVILVIAIAFGTINIVGGFLVTDRMLEMFKSKPKPTGAGGREAAARPSDGAGSDGAAVSSAAAGGGADGKPDTP
;
A
#
# COMPACT_ATOMS: atom_id res chain seq x y z
N MET A 1 17.31 9.64 -38.92
CA MET A 1 17.29 10.10 -37.51
C MET A 1 15.91 10.01 -36.86
N VAL A 2 14.82 10.43 -37.51
CA VAL A 2 13.47 10.35 -36.90
C VAL A 2 12.98 8.91 -36.76
N ALA A 3 13.13 8.07 -37.80
CA ALA A 3 12.72 6.66 -37.76
C ALA A 3 13.43 5.87 -36.64
N SER A 4 14.73 6.06 -36.45
CA SER A 4 15.49 5.39 -35.38
C SER A 4 15.03 5.81 -33.98
N THR A 5 14.76 7.11 -33.77
CA THR A 5 14.29 7.63 -32.47
C THR A 5 12.89 7.09 -32.11
N LEU A 6 11.99 7.04 -33.10
CA LEU A 6 10.65 6.48 -32.91
C LEU A 6 10.71 4.99 -32.57
N THR A 7 11.52 4.21 -33.30
CA THR A 7 11.73 2.78 -33.02
C THR A 7 12.30 2.57 -31.61
N THR A 8 13.28 3.37 -31.19
CA THR A 8 13.84 3.31 -29.83
C THR A 8 12.81 3.64 -28.76
N ASN A 9 12.04 4.74 -28.92
CA ASN A 9 11.01 5.12 -27.95
C ASN A 9 9.89 4.08 -27.86
N LEU A 10 9.51 3.48 -28.99
CA LEU A 10 8.52 2.41 -29.03
C LEU A 10 9.05 1.15 -28.33
N ALA A 11 10.32 0.79 -28.55
CA ALA A 11 10.96 -0.31 -27.84
C ALA A 11 10.98 -0.05 -26.32
N ILE A 12 11.34 1.16 -25.89
CA ILE A 12 11.32 1.55 -24.47
C ILE A 12 9.90 1.45 -23.90
N LEU A 13 8.89 1.95 -24.61
CA LEU A 13 7.50 1.91 -24.18
C LEU A 13 7.02 0.47 -23.96
N VAL A 14 7.22 -0.40 -24.94
CA VAL A 14 6.79 -1.81 -24.89
C VAL A 14 7.52 -2.55 -23.79
N LEU A 15 8.85 -2.37 -23.68
CA LEU A 15 9.66 -3.09 -22.71
C LEU A 15 9.39 -2.60 -21.28
N ALA A 16 9.23 -1.30 -21.06
CA ALA A 16 8.84 -0.74 -19.77
C ALA A 16 7.44 -1.21 -19.34
N GLY A 17 6.48 -1.28 -20.27
CA GLY A 17 5.15 -1.82 -20.00
C GLY A 17 5.20 -3.31 -19.59
N PHE A 18 6.01 -4.11 -20.29
CA PHE A 18 6.21 -5.51 -19.93
C PHE A 18 6.83 -5.68 -18.54
N ILE A 19 7.85 -4.87 -18.21
CA ILE A 19 8.46 -4.86 -16.87
C ILE A 19 7.40 -4.48 -15.81
N GLY A 20 6.60 -3.45 -16.06
CA GLY A 20 5.52 -3.03 -15.16
C GLY A 20 4.53 -4.15 -14.87
N PHE A 21 4.11 -4.88 -15.91
CA PHE A 21 3.24 -6.05 -15.76
C PHE A 21 3.88 -7.13 -14.87
N VAL A 22 5.10 -7.57 -15.19
CA VAL A 22 5.81 -8.61 -14.43
C VAL A 22 5.99 -8.23 -12.97
N VAL A 23 6.33 -6.97 -12.69
CA VAL A 23 6.53 -6.48 -11.32
C VAL A 23 5.22 -6.48 -10.53
N ILE A 24 4.13 -5.93 -11.10
CA ILE A 24 2.84 -5.82 -10.40
C ILE A 24 2.22 -7.20 -10.15
N SER A 25 2.38 -8.15 -11.09
CA SER A 25 1.88 -9.52 -10.93
C SER A 25 2.50 -10.30 -9.76
N ARG A 26 3.57 -9.79 -9.12
CA ARG A 26 4.26 -10.46 -8.00
C ARG A 26 4.00 -9.80 -6.64
N VAL A 27 3.10 -8.83 -6.57
CA VAL A 27 2.80 -8.09 -5.33
C VAL A 27 1.69 -8.83 -4.54
N PRO A 28 1.84 -9.05 -3.22
CA PRO A 28 0.82 -9.70 -2.41
C PRO A 28 -0.43 -8.82 -2.24
N ASN A 29 -1.59 -9.45 -2.01
CA ASN A 29 -2.87 -8.75 -1.93
C ASN A 29 -2.93 -7.66 -0.85
N THR A 30 -2.19 -7.83 0.24
CA THR A 30 -2.09 -6.86 1.33
C THR A 30 -1.50 -5.53 0.87
N LEU A 31 -0.72 -5.52 -0.21
CA LEU A 31 -0.04 -4.34 -0.73
C LEU A 31 -0.74 -3.72 -1.95
N HIS A 32 -1.87 -4.25 -2.44
CA HIS A 32 -2.55 -3.62 -3.60
C HIS A 32 -3.01 -2.19 -3.31
N THR A 33 -3.52 -1.91 -2.11
CA THR A 33 -3.98 -0.56 -1.73
C THR A 33 -2.81 0.42 -1.55
N PRO A 34 -1.73 0.08 -0.79
CA PRO A 34 -0.52 0.90 -0.78
C PRO A 34 0.09 1.09 -2.17
N LEU A 35 0.09 0.05 -3.01
CA LEU A 35 0.64 0.12 -4.37
C LEU A 35 -0.19 1.01 -5.28
N MET A 36 -1.52 0.96 -5.16
CA MET A 36 -2.44 1.85 -5.88
C MET A 36 -2.19 3.32 -5.51
N SER A 37 -1.92 3.61 -4.23
CA SER A 37 -1.53 4.96 -3.81
C SER A 37 -0.12 5.33 -4.30
N GLY A 38 0.82 4.40 -4.25
CA GLY A 38 2.20 4.60 -4.69
C GLY A 38 2.30 4.92 -6.18
N THR A 39 1.54 4.24 -7.04
CA THR A 39 1.51 4.53 -8.48
C THR A 39 0.90 5.90 -8.79
N ASN A 40 -0.01 6.40 -7.96
CA ASN A 40 -0.51 7.77 -8.06
C ASN A 40 0.61 8.80 -7.78
N ALA A 41 1.50 8.54 -6.82
CA ALA A 41 2.66 9.41 -6.56
C ALA A 41 3.68 9.39 -7.73
N ILE A 42 3.88 8.22 -8.35
CA ILE A 42 4.81 8.05 -9.48
C ILE A 42 4.34 8.82 -10.73
N HIS A 43 3.02 8.89 -10.97
CA HIS A 43 2.47 9.69 -12.06
C HIS A 43 2.78 11.19 -11.92
N GLY A 44 3.22 11.64 -10.75
CA GLY A 44 3.74 12.98 -10.52
C GLY A 44 4.95 13.37 -11.39
N ILE A 45 5.51 12.46 -12.20
CA ILE A 45 6.50 12.74 -13.26
C ILE A 45 6.11 13.91 -14.18
N VAL A 46 4.82 14.24 -14.29
CA VAL A 46 4.32 15.43 -15.00
C VAL A 46 5.00 16.72 -14.50
N LEU A 47 5.39 16.79 -13.23
CA LEU A 47 6.17 17.90 -12.67
C LEU A 47 7.48 18.13 -13.44
N LEU A 48 8.20 17.06 -13.79
CA LEU A 48 9.44 17.14 -14.57
C LEU A 48 9.17 17.70 -15.97
N GLY A 49 8.04 17.35 -16.60
CA GLY A 49 7.61 17.94 -17.86
C GLY A 49 7.40 19.45 -17.75
N GLY A 50 6.71 19.91 -16.70
CA GLY A 50 6.53 21.33 -16.42
C GLY A 50 7.85 22.08 -16.19
N LEU A 51 8.76 21.47 -15.42
CA LEU A 51 10.08 22.06 -15.13
C LEU A 51 10.96 22.20 -16.37
N LEU A 52 10.93 21.21 -17.27
CA LEU A 52 11.64 21.28 -18.55
C LEU A 52 11.10 22.41 -19.44
N ILE A 53 9.78 22.60 -19.47
CA ILE A 53 9.15 23.64 -20.29
C ILE A 53 9.36 25.04 -19.70
N VAL A 54 9.53 25.19 -18.38
CA VAL A 54 9.87 26.48 -17.76
C VAL A 54 11.16 27.06 -18.32
N GLY A 55 12.21 26.24 -18.49
CA GLY A 55 13.49 26.70 -19.05
C GLY A 55 13.44 27.06 -20.54
N LEU A 56 12.43 26.56 -21.26
CA LEU A 56 12.26 26.73 -22.70
C LEU A 56 11.19 27.76 -23.06
N SER A 57 10.33 28.15 -22.12
CA SER A 57 9.21 29.03 -22.38
C SER A 57 9.63 30.48 -22.49
N GLY A 58 9.24 31.11 -23.60
CA GLY A 58 9.44 32.55 -23.83
C GLY A 58 8.69 33.44 -22.84
N ASN A 59 8.82 34.77 -23.02
CA ASN A 59 8.40 35.78 -22.05
C ASN A 59 6.88 35.99 -21.87
N GLY A 60 6.04 35.14 -22.46
CA GLY A 60 4.58 35.27 -22.40
C GLY A 60 4.03 35.05 -20.98
N THR A 61 3.34 36.06 -20.44
CA THR A 61 2.72 36.00 -19.10
C THR A 61 1.76 34.81 -18.96
N PHE A 62 0.99 34.50 -20.01
CA PHE A 62 0.05 33.37 -20.01
C PHE A 62 0.77 32.01 -19.82
N ASN A 63 1.89 31.78 -20.52
CA ASN A 63 2.67 30.56 -20.37
C ASN A 63 3.24 30.42 -18.96
N LYS A 64 3.72 31.52 -18.37
CA LYS A 64 4.24 31.52 -17.00
C LYS A 64 3.16 31.12 -15.99
N VAL A 65 1.94 31.66 -16.14
CA VAL A 65 0.82 31.32 -15.25
C VAL A 65 0.46 29.83 -15.36
N ILE A 66 0.33 29.30 -16.57
CA ILE A 66 0.04 27.86 -16.77
C ILE A 66 1.15 26.99 -16.21
N LEU A 67 2.42 27.37 -16.37
CA LEU A 67 3.55 26.60 -15.86
C LEU A 67 3.60 26.59 -14.33
N VAL A 68 3.31 27.72 -13.69
CA VAL A 68 3.21 27.79 -12.23
C VAL A 68 2.10 26.85 -11.74
N ILE A 69 0.94 26.85 -12.41
CA ILE A 69 -0.16 25.94 -12.11
C ILE A 69 0.29 24.48 -12.31
N ALA A 70 0.86 24.15 -13.47
CA ALA A 70 1.30 22.79 -13.78
C ALA A 70 2.32 22.26 -12.76
N ILE A 71 3.28 23.09 -12.35
CA ILE A 71 4.26 22.76 -11.32
C ILE A 71 3.57 22.57 -9.97
N ALA A 72 2.69 23.48 -9.55
CA ALA A 72 1.97 23.35 -8.29
C ALA A 72 1.15 22.05 -8.21
N PHE A 73 0.39 21.73 -9.25
CA PHE A 73 -0.37 20.47 -9.33
C PHE A 73 0.53 19.23 -9.34
N GLY A 74 1.65 19.28 -10.08
CA GLY A 74 2.64 18.20 -10.08
C GLY A 74 3.26 17.98 -8.69
N THR A 75 3.61 19.06 -7.99
CA THR A 75 4.13 18.99 -6.62
C THR A 75 3.10 18.42 -5.65
N ILE A 76 1.83 18.85 -5.73
CA ILE A 76 0.76 18.31 -4.88
C ILE A 76 0.57 16.81 -5.10
N ASN A 77 0.60 16.35 -6.35
CA ASN A 77 0.45 14.93 -6.68
C ASN A 77 1.61 14.07 -6.11
N ILE A 78 2.85 14.53 -6.24
CA ILE A 78 4.02 13.87 -5.66
C ILE A 78 3.93 13.85 -4.14
N VAL A 79 3.81 15.03 -3.50
CA VAL A 79 3.86 15.14 -2.04
C VAL A 79 2.66 14.44 -1.40
N GLY A 80 1.44 14.69 -1.90
CA GLY A 80 0.24 14.03 -1.41
C GLY A 80 0.27 12.52 -1.61
N GLY A 81 0.71 12.05 -2.78
CA GLY A 81 0.82 10.63 -3.08
C GLY A 81 1.82 9.92 -2.16
N PHE A 82 3.00 10.49 -1.90
CA PHE A 82 3.98 9.88 -1.01
C PHE A 82 3.55 9.91 0.46
N LEU A 83 2.92 10.99 0.94
CA LEU A 83 2.43 11.07 2.32
C LEU A 83 1.32 10.04 2.60
N VAL A 84 0.37 9.87 1.67
CA VAL A 84 -0.69 8.88 1.81
C VAL A 84 -0.10 7.46 1.79
N THR A 85 0.85 7.20 0.88
CA THR A 85 1.50 5.90 0.77
C THR A 85 2.30 5.57 2.04
N ASP A 86 3.03 6.51 2.62
CA ASP A 86 3.78 6.30 3.86
C ASP A 86 2.85 5.95 5.03
N ARG A 87 1.74 6.69 5.18
CA ARG A 87 0.71 6.38 6.20
C ARG A 87 0.08 4.99 6.01
N MET A 88 -0.10 4.57 4.76
CA MET A 88 -0.57 3.20 4.46
C MET A 88 0.48 2.14 4.82
N LEU A 89 1.76 2.43 4.57
CA LEU A 89 2.86 1.50 4.86
C LEU A 89 3.20 1.42 6.35
N GLU A 90 2.90 2.46 7.11
CA GLU A 90 3.09 2.49 8.56
C GLU A 90 2.29 1.38 9.28
N MET A 91 1.17 0.95 8.68
CA MET A 91 0.35 -0.15 9.20
C MET A 91 1.03 -1.52 9.14
N PHE A 92 2.13 -1.66 8.37
CA PHE A 92 2.94 -2.88 8.33
C PHE A 92 4.12 -2.86 9.33
N LYS A 93 4.34 -1.75 10.04
CA LYS A 93 5.38 -1.67 11.07
C LYS A 93 4.86 -2.32 12.35
N SER A 94 5.55 -3.36 12.81
CA SER A 94 5.26 -4.02 14.09
C SER A 94 5.39 -3.02 15.24
N LYS A 95 4.37 -2.91 16.10
CA LYS A 95 4.44 -2.10 17.33
C LYS A 95 5.62 -2.59 18.19
N PRO A 96 6.46 -1.69 18.75
CA PRO A 96 7.50 -2.10 19.69
C PRO A 96 6.86 -2.88 20.85
N LYS A 97 7.32 -4.11 21.08
CA LYS A 97 6.92 -4.91 22.24
C LYS A 97 7.34 -4.11 23.49
N PRO A 98 6.44 -3.81 24.44
CA PRO A 98 6.85 -3.19 25.69
C PRO A 98 7.81 -4.17 26.37
N THR A 99 9.07 -3.76 26.48
CA THR A 99 10.08 -4.52 27.21
C THR A 99 9.67 -4.49 28.67
N GLY A 100 9.22 -5.64 29.18
CA GLY A 100 8.88 -5.82 30.58
C GLY A 100 10.10 -5.49 31.44
N ALA A 101 10.05 -4.35 32.12
CA ALA A 101 10.88 -4.08 33.27
C ALA A 101 10.08 -4.52 34.51
N GLY A 102 10.65 -5.44 35.29
CA GLY A 102 10.21 -5.67 36.67
C GLY A 102 9.78 -7.09 37.02
N GLY A 103 10.60 -8.10 36.73
CA GLY A 103 10.59 -9.32 37.55
C GLY A 103 11.46 -9.12 38.79
N ARG A 104 10.84 -9.04 39.97
CA ARG A 104 11.28 -9.58 41.28
C ARG A 104 10.39 -9.04 42.41
N GLU A 105 10.16 -9.89 43.42
CA GLU A 105 9.51 -9.64 44.73
C GLU A 105 7.97 -9.88 44.73
N ALA A 106 7.37 -10.79 45.51
CA ALA A 106 7.79 -11.55 46.69
C ALA A 106 7.04 -12.89 46.79
N ALA A 107 7.72 -13.90 47.32
CA ALA A 107 7.13 -15.12 47.83
C ALA A 107 6.56 -14.91 49.24
N ALA A 108 5.31 -15.31 49.47
CA ALA A 108 4.68 -15.76 50.73
C ALA A 108 3.15 -15.82 50.46
N ARG A 109 2.41 -16.92 50.62
CA ARG A 109 2.15 -17.71 51.84
C ARG A 109 1.56 -19.11 51.47
N PRO A 110 1.64 -20.12 52.35
CA PRO A 110 1.10 -21.46 52.12
C PRO A 110 -0.32 -21.68 52.70
N SER A 111 -0.94 -22.74 52.16
CA SER A 111 -2.05 -23.60 52.63
C SER A 111 -3.43 -23.01 52.93
N ASP A 112 -4.46 -23.56 52.24
CA ASP A 112 -5.67 -24.23 52.76
C ASP A 112 -6.47 -24.63 51.50
N GLY A 113 -6.83 -25.89 51.21
CA GLY A 113 -7.64 -26.82 51.98
C GLY A 113 -8.63 -27.44 50.97
N ALA A 114 -8.96 -28.71 51.17
CA ALA A 114 -9.65 -29.60 50.22
C ALA A 114 -11.08 -29.17 49.83
N GLY A 115 -11.52 -29.62 48.65
CA GLY A 115 -12.91 -29.54 48.20
C GLY A 115 -13.09 -30.27 46.88
N SER A 116 -13.43 -31.56 46.98
CA SER A 116 -13.86 -32.42 45.89
C SER A 116 -15.22 -31.99 45.34
N ASP A 117 -15.50 -32.34 44.08
CA ASP A 117 -16.74 -33.01 43.63
C ASP A 117 -17.15 -32.60 42.20
N GLY A 118 -17.61 -33.58 41.43
CA GLY A 118 -18.67 -33.34 40.44
C GLY A 118 -18.30 -33.55 38.98
N ALA A 119 -18.24 -34.82 38.56
CA ALA A 119 -18.43 -35.22 37.18
C ALA A 119 -19.81 -34.82 36.65
N ALA A 120 -19.91 -34.38 35.39
CA ALA A 120 -21.06 -34.68 34.52
C ALA A 120 -20.73 -34.40 33.04
N VAL A 121 -20.57 -35.49 32.31
CA VAL A 121 -20.64 -35.60 30.86
C VAL A 121 -22.12 -35.63 30.45
N SER A 122 -22.51 -34.85 29.43
CA SER A 122 -23.76 -35.02 28.66
C SER A 122 -23.53 -34.34 27.30
N SER A 123 -23.17 -35.07 26.24
CA SER A 123 -24.00 -35.92 25.35
C SER A 123 -24.82 -35.15 24.31
N ALA A 124 -24.34 -35.27 23.06
CA ALA A 124 -25.08 -35.69 21.86
C ALA A 124 -26.02 -34.73 21.10
N ALA A 125 -25.95 -34.95 19.77
CA ALA A 125 -26.91 -34.63 18.69
C ALA A 125 -26.91 -33.19 18.15
N ALA A 126 -27.08 -32.89 16.86
CA ALA A 126 -27.14 -33.63 15.59
C ALA A 126 -27.33 -32.59 14.46
N GLY A 127 -26.97 -32.94 13.22
CA GLY A 127 -27.46 -32.32 11.96
C GLY A 127 -26.70 -31.06 11.52
N GLY A 128 -26.18 -30.92 10.28
CA GLY A 128 -26.62 -31.46 9.00
C GLY A 128 -27.36 -30.37 8.23
N GLY A 129 -26.75 -29.79 7.19
CA GLY A 129 -27.40 -28.78 6.35
C GLY A 129 -26.42 -28.11 5.39
N ALA A 130 -26.21 -28.76 4.24
CA ALA A 130 -25.56 -28.17 3.08
C ALA A 130 -26.57 -27.27 2.37
N ASP A 131 -26.29 -25.97 2.26
CA ASP A 131 -27.02 -25.06 1.38
C ASP A 131 -26.15 -24.73 0.17
N GLY A 132 -26.29 -25.57 -0.86
CA GLY A 132 -26.01 -25.19 -2.23
C GLY A 132 -27.14 -24.29 -2.74
N LYS A 133 -26.80 -23.18 -3.38
CA LYS A 133 -27.71 -22.45 -4.26
C LYS A 133 -27.04 -22.26 -5.63
N PRO A 134 -27.78 -22.45 -6.74
CA PRO A 134 -27.23 -22.91 -8.00
C PRO A 134 -26.80 -21.77 -8.93
N ASP A 135 -25.97 -22.17 -9.88
CA ASP A 135 -25.61 -21.46 -11.10
C ASP A 135 -26.85 -21.00 -11.87
N THR A 136 -26.79 -19.77 -12.37
CA THR A 136 -27.78 -19.18 -13.29
C THR A 136 -27.08 -18.83 -14.61
N PRO A 137 -27.83 -18.81 -15.73
CA PRO A 137 -27.44 -19.40 -17.03
C PRO A 137 -26.33 -18.67 -17.79
#